data_AF-M7NNW2-F1
#
_entry.id   AF-M7NNW2-F1
#
_cell.length_a   1.000
_cell.length_b   1.000
_cell.length_c   1.000
_cell.angle_alpha   90.00
_cell.angle_beta   90.00
_cell.angle_gamma   90.00
#
_symmetry.space_group_name_H-M   'P 1'
#
loop_
_entity.id
_entity.type
_entity.pdbx_description
1 polymer ?
#
loop_
_entity_poly.entity_id
_entity_poly.type
_entity_poly.pdbx_seq_one_letter_code
_entity_poly.pdbx_strand_id
1 'polypeptide(L)'
;METALQTWYEIGATVSMGVAGLGVAILLAYAIRLAAQREKKEKYDFINRLEIDTLWYVALAFIAAGALYANTFYVEAEPLWVFVRLFVTVMMGIIIGVIAQNILRFYYPFFVEKRLKKLRYSARINPSNGNRMTLLSEDEEDVHLEPGMQAEEDLHSVDYDVWIDPATGYTRIEKYNGHLHALQCPECNYQTFKVKREELIVAPTATQEGELVKHYSCAYCDHKSRKSFKVARLESDPAASLLNTPQHTVAGV
;
A
#
# COMPACT_ATOMS: atom_id res chain seq x y z
N MET A 1 14.70 -7.59 39.41
CA MET A 1 15.30 -6.95 38.21
C MET A 1 16.49 -7.75 37.73
N GLU A 2 17.44 -8.11 38.61
CA GLU A 2 18.60 -8.94 38.27
C GLU A 2 18.24 -10.30 37.64
N THR A 3 17.27 -11.02 38.19
CA THR A 3 16.83 -12.33 37.66
C THR A 3 16.31 -12.24 36.23
N ALA A 4 15.51 -11.23 35.92
CA ALA A 4 14.94 -11.02 34.59
C ALA A 4 16.01 -10.61 33.55
N LEU A 5 16.97 -9.77 33.95
CA LEU A 5 18.07 -9.35 33.08
C LEU A 5 18.99 -10.53 32.76
N GLN A 6 19.29 -11.37 33.76
CA GLN A 6 20.07 -12.58 33.59
C GLN A 6 19.38 -13.58 32.66
N THR A 7 18.09 -13.84 32.85
CA THR A 7 17.31 -14.67 31.91
C THR A 7 17.36 -14.10 30.50
N TRP A 8 17.23 -12.78 30.32
CA TRP A 8 17.33 -12.14 29.01
C TRP A 8 18.70 -12.33 28.35
N TYR A 9 19.80 -12.27 29.10
CA TYR A 9 21.13 -12.54 28.54
C TYR A 9 21.31 -13.98 28.09
N GLU A 10 20.68 -14.94 28.77
CA GLU A 10 20.73 -16.36 28.41
C GLU A 10 19.90 -16.67 27.15
N ILE A 11 18.69 -16.10 27.03
CA ILE A 11 17.75 -16.46 25.96
C ILE A 11 17.65 -15.44 24.83
N GLY A 12 18.10 -14.20 25.03
CA GLY A 12 17.85 -13.08 24.12
C GLY A 12 18.47 -13.27 22.74
N ALA A 13 19.65 -13.91 22.66
CA ALA A 13 20.27 -14.25 21.39
C ALA A 13 19.43 -15.27 20.61
N THR A 14 18.89 -16.28 21.31
CA THR A 14 17.98 -17.28 20.73
C THR A 14 16.68 -16.65 20.25
N VAL A 15 16.10 -15.73 21.03
CA VAL A 15 14.91 -14.97 20.64
C VAL A 15 15.18 -14.15 19.37
N SER A 16 16.30 -13.43 19.32
CA SER A 16 16.71 -12.67 18.13
C SER A 16 16.85 -13.56 16.89
N MET A 17 17.52 -14.71 17.02
CA MET A 17 17.64 -15.69 15.93
C MET A 17 16.27 -16.21 15.47
N GLY A 18 15.34 -16.43 16.40
CA GLY A 18 13.95 -16.81 16.08
C GLY A 18 13.22 -15.74 15.25
N VAL A 19 13.36 -14.46 15.62
CA VAL A 19 12.76 -13.34 14.87
C VAL A 19 13.38 -13.19 13.48
N ALA A 20 14.72 -13.32 13.36
CA ALA A 20 15.38 -13.33 12.06
C ALA A 20 14.92 -14.52 11.20
N GLY A 21 14.80 -15.71 11.81
CA GLY A 21 14.29 -16.91 11.17
C GLY A 21 12.86 -16.75 10.65
N LEU A 22 11.99 -16.05 11.38
CA LEU A 22 10.64 -15.69 10.91
C LEU A 22 10.70 -14.80 9.67
N GLY A 23 11.58 -13.78 9.64
CA GLY A 23 11.80 -12.95 8.47
C GLY A 23 12.23 -13.75 7.23
N VAL A 24 13.16 -14.70 7.41
CA VAL A 24 13.57 -15.63 6.34
C VAL A 24 12.41 -16.52 5.90
N ALA A 25 11.63 -17.07 6.85
CA ALA A 25 10.49 -17.92 6.54
C ALA A 25 9.42 -17.19 5.73
N ILE A 26 9.12 -15.92 6.05
CA ILE A 26 8.19 -15.08 5.28
C ILE A 26 8.71 -14.89 3.85
N LEU A 27 10.00 -14.57 3.69
CA LEU A 27 10.61 -14.37 2.37
C LEU A 27 10.61 -15.67 1.53
N LEU A 28 10.92 -16.80 2.15
CA LEU A 28 10.87 -18.12 1.49
C LEU A 28 9.44 -18.49 1.10
N ALA A 29 8.46 -18.29 1.98
CA ALA A 29 7.06 -18.54 1.68
C ALA A 29 6.58 -17.70 0.49
N TYR A 30 6.98 -16.43 0.44
CA TYR A 30 6.73 -15.55 -0.71
C TYR A 30 7.38 -16.09 -1.99
N ALA A 31 8.66 -16.45 -1.96
CA ALA A 31 9.38 -16.95 -3.12
C ALA A 31 8.78 -18.26 -3.66
N ILE A 32 8.41 -19.19 -2.78
CA ILE A 32 7.73 -20.44 -3.14
C ILE A 32 6.38 -20.15 -3.80
N ARG A 33 5.56 -19.26 -3.20
CA ARG A 33 4.25 -18.89 -3.76
C ARG A 33 4.37 -18.17 -5.09
N LEU A 34 5.39 -17.34 -5.28
CA LEU A 34 5.69 -16.67 -6.54
C LEU A 34 6.12 -17.67 -7.64
N ALA A 35 6.94 -18.66 -7.27
CA ALA A 35 7.38 -19.72 -8.18
C ALA A 35 6.23 -20.67 -8.57
N ALA A 36 5.24 -20.85 -7.67
CA ALA A 36 4.08 -21.67 -7.93
C ALA A 36 3.09 -21.07 -8.96
N GLN A 37 3.11 -19.75 -9.17
CA GLN A 37 2.26 -19.09 -10.17
C GLN A 37 2.70 -19.48 -11.59
N ARG A 38 1.83 -20.18 -12.31
CA ARG A 38 2.10 -20.64 -13.68
C ARG A 38 1.68 -19.60 -14.70
N GLU A 39 0.54 -18.98 -14.51
CA GLU A 39 0.06 -17.97 -15.44
C GLU A 39 0.78 -16.63 -15.22
N LYS A 40 1.07 -15.96 -16.33
CA LYS A 40 1.74 -14.65 -16.30
C LYS A 40 0.89 -13.58 -15.64
N LYS A 41 -0.44 -13.62 -15.79
CA LYS A 41 -1.37 -12.68 -15.16
C LYS A 41 -1.42 -12.88 -13.65
N GLU A 42 -1.59 -14.11 -13.19
CA GLU A 42 -1.57 -14.44 -11.76
C GLU A 42 -0.24 -14.02 -11.12
N LYS A 43 0.87 -14.27 -11.80
CA LYS A 43 2.20 -13.84 -11.36
C LYS A 43 2.34 -12.31 -11.30
N TYR A 44 1.81 -11.61 -12.29
CA TYR A 44 1.75 -10.14 -12.32
C TYR A 44 0.98 -9.62 -11.09
N ASP A 45 -0.24 -10.12 -10.86
CA ASP A 45 -1.10 -9.66 -9.76
C ASP A 45 -0.51 -9.97 -8.40
N PHE A 46 0.11 -11.15 -8.27
CA PHE A 46 0.79 -11.56 -7.05
C PHE A 46 1.96 -10.62 -6.70
N ILE A 47 2.81 -10.28 -7.68
CA ILE A 47 3.92 -9.35 -7.48
C ILE A 47 3.38 -7.96 -7.13
N ASN A 48 2.44 -7.45 -7.93
CA ASN A 48 1.91 -6.09 -7.77
C ASN A 48 1.23 -5.89 -6.40
N ARG A 49 0.53 -6.91 -5.89
CA ARG A 49 -0.20 -6.83 -4.62
C ARG A 49 0.66 -7.04 -3.38
N LEU A 50 1.67 -7.92 -3.44
CA LEU A 50 2.29 -8.45 -2.22
C LEU A 50 3.79 -8.17 -2.08
N GLU A 51 4.52 -7.89 -3.16
CA GLU A 51 5.99 -7.89 -3.10
C GLU A 51 6.54 -6.81 -2.16
N ILE A 52 6.08 -5.57 -2.29
CA ILE A 52 6.57 -4.43 -1.49
C ILE A 52 6.23 -4.62 0.00
N ASP A 53 4.97 -4.96 0.29
CA ASP A 53 4.52 -5.18 1.67
C ASP A 53 5.27 -6.34 2.33
N THR A 54 5.47 -7.44 1.61
CA THR A 54 6.24 -8.58 2.11
C THR A 54 7.67 -8.17 2.44
N LEU A 55 8.35 -7.45 1.55
CA LEU A 55 9.71 -6.97 1.78
C LEU A 55 9.79 -6.01 2.96
N TRP A 56 8.76 -5.17 3.18
CA TRP A 56 8.68 -4.30 4.34
C TRP A 56 8.57 -5.10 5.65
N TYR A 57 7.69 -6.10 5.73
CA TYR A 57 7.58 -6.95 6.91
C TYR A 57 8.86 -7.75 7.19
N VAL A 58 9.53 -8.24 6.14
CA VAL A 58 10.83 -8.91 6.27
C VAL A 58 11.88 -7.94 6.81
N ALA A 59 11.95 -6.70 6.31
CA ALA A 59 12.85 -5.67 6.81
C ALA A 59 12.58 -5.36 8.30
N LEU A 60 11.32 -5.21 8.69
CA LEU A 60 10.93 -5.00 10.09
C LEU A 60 11.36 -6.16 11.00
N ALA A 61 11.21 -7.41 10.54
CA ALA A 61 11.68 -8.58 11.28
C ALA A 61 13.20 -8.55 11.49
N PHE A 62 13.99 -8.23 10.46
CA PHE A 62 15.45 -8.13 10.59
C PHE A 62 15.90 -6.94 11.46
N ILE A 63 15.22 -5.79 11.37
CA ILE A 63 15.49 -4.64 12.25
C ILE A 63 15.21 -5.01 13.71
N ALA A 64 14.06 -5.64 13.99
CA ALA A 64 13.71 -6.11 15.32
C ALA A 64 14.71 -7.15 15.84
N ALA A 65 15.09 -8.13 15.01
CA ALA A 65 16.09 -9.12 15.37
C ALA A 65 17.45 -8.47 15.71
N GLY A 66 17.91 -7.52 14.89
CA GLY A 66 19.15 -6.78 15.14
C GLY A 66 19.10 -5.95 16.43
N ALA A 67 17.98 -5.27 16.69
CA ALA A 67 17.78 -4.52 17.93
C ALA A 67 17.78 -5.44 19.17
N LEU A 68 17.09 -6.60 19.10
CA LEU A 68 17.09 -7.59 20.17
C LEU A 68 18.51 -8.13 20.41
N TYR A 69 19.23 -8.49 19.34
CA TYR A 69 20.60 -9.02 19.42
C TYR A 69 21.56 -8.01 20.05
N ALA A 70 21.50 -6.75 19.64
CA ALA A 70 22.33 -5.69 20.20
C ALA A 70 22.10 -5.50 21.72
N ASN A 71 20.91 -5.89 22.22
CA ASN A 71 20.59 -5.87 23.64
C ASN A 71 20.99 -7.14 24.42
N THR A 72 21.70 -8.08 23.80
CA THR A 72 22.17 -9.32 24.46
C THR A 72 23.58 -9.20 25.02
N PHE A 73 24.36 -8.19 24.63
CA PHE A 73 25.73 -8.04 25.10
C PHE A 73 25.76 -7.83 26.63
N TYR A 74 26.51 -8.70 27.31
CA TYR A 74 26.70 -8.66 28.76
C TYR A 74 27.69 -7.54 29.09
N VAL A 75 27.18 -6.51 29.74
CA VAL A 75 27.96 -5.45 30.37
C VAL A 75 27.41 -5.38 31.78
N GLU A 76 28.26 -5.28 32.81
CA GLU A 76 27.83 -4.94 34.16
C GLU A 76 27.10 -3.59 34.10
N ALA A 77 25.78 -3.64 33.92
CA ALA A 77 25.01 -2.50 33.47
C ALA A 77 24.18 -1.99 34.63
N GLU A 78 24.61 -0.85 35.18
CA GLU A 78 23.71 -0.01 35.95
C GLU A 78 22.43 0.26 35.13
N PRO A 79 21.26 0.44 35.78
CA PRO A 79 19.98 0.64 35.08
C PRO A 79 20.01 1.74 33.99
N LEU A 80 20.84 2.76 34.19
CA LEU A 80 21.06 3.83 33.21
C LEU A 80 21.63 3.31 31.89
N TRP A 81 22.62 2.41 31.90
CA TRP A 81 23.24 1.88 30.69
C TRP A 81 22.31 0.93 29.92
N VAL A 82 21.46 0.17 30.65
CA VAL A 82 20.39 -0.63 30.03
C VAL A 82 19.40 0.28 29.29
N PHE A 83 18.99 1.38 29.92
CA PHE A 83 18.09 2.36 29.30
C PHE A 83 18.73 3.01 28.06
N VAL A 84 19.97 3.48 28.15
CA VAL A 84 20.70 4.10 27.03
C VAL A 84 20.79 3.13 25.85
N ARG A 85 21.10 1.86 26.09
CA ARG A 85 21.19 0.86 25.02
C ARG A 85 19.84 0.58 24.36
N LEU A 86 18.78 0.44 25.14
CA LEU A 86 17.42 0.30 24.60
C LEU A 86 17.04 1.52 23.77
N PHE A 87 17.30 2.72 24.27
CA PHE A 87 17.04 3.96 23.56
C PHE A 87 17.80 4.03 22.23
N VAL A 88 19.12 3.78 22.23
CA VAL A 88 19.95 3.83 21.02
C VAL A 88 19.52 2.78 20.00
N THR A 89 19.21 1.56 20.43
CA THR A 89 18.78 0.49 19.52
C THR A 89 17.40 0.75 18.90
N VAL A 90 16.48 1.34 19.66
CA VAL A 90 15.17 1.79 19.12
C VAL A 90 15.36 2.94 18.13
N MET A 91 16.16 3.96 18.46
CA MET A 91 16.43 5.08 17.56
C MET A 91 17.08 4.62 16.25
N MET A 92 18.09 3.75 16.34
CA MET A 92 18.74 3.17 15.17
C MET A 92 17.76 2.35 14.33
N GLY A 93 16.91 1.54 14.98
CA GLY A 93 15.87 0.76 14.31
C GLY A 93 14.87 1.63 13.54
N ILE A 94 14.44 2.76 14.13
CA ILE A 94 13.56 3.71 13.45
C ILE A 94 14.25 4.33 12.23
N ILE A 95 15.50 4.77 12.37
CA ILE A 95 16.27 5.35 11.25
C ILE A 95 16.39 4.34 10.10
N ILE A 96 16.81 3.10 10.39
CA ILE A 96 16.92 2.05 9.38
C ILE A 96 15.54 1.72 8.78
N GLY A 97 14.49 1.68 9.60
CA GLY A 97 13.12 1.46 9.15
C GLY A 97 12.64 2.53 8.17
N VAL A 98 12.89 3.81 8.46
CA VAL A 98 12.57 4.92 7.56
C VAL A 98 13.37 4.83 6.26
N ILE A 99 14.66 4.51 6.33
CA ILE A 99 15.49 4.33 5.12
C ILE A 99 14.94 3.19 4.26
N ALA A 100 14.68 2.03 4.86
CA ALA A 100 14.12 0.87 4.16
C ALA A 100 12.75 1.18 3.55
N GLN A 101 11.87 1.86 4.29
CA GLN A 101 10.56 2.29 3.81
C GLN A 101 10.67 3.23 2.62
N ASN A 102 11.59 4.20 2.66
CA ASN A 102 11.81 5.13 1.54
C ASN A 102 12.37 4.42 0.30
N ILE A 103 13.31 3.48 0.47
CA ILE A 103 13.84 2.67 -0.62
C ILE A 103 12.71 1.86 -1.27
N LEU A 104 11.91 1.16 -0.46
CA LEU A 104 10.81 0.33 -0.95
C LEU A 104 9.68 1.14 -1.60
N ARG A 105 9.42 2.36 -1.12
CA ARG A 105 8.34 3.22 -1.63
C ARG A 105 8.71 4.01 -2.88
N PHE A 106 9.96 4.47 -3.01
CA PHE A 106 10.35 5.39 -4.08
C PHE A 106 11.28 4.80 -5.13
N TYR A 107 12.17 3.89 -4.75
CA TYR A 107 13.20 3.36 -5.67
C TYR A 107 12.87 1.96 -6.18
N TYR A 108 12.37 1.09 -5.29
CA TYR A 108 12.04 -0.29 -5.63
C TYR A 108 10.92 -0.44 -6.69
N PRO A 109 9.87 0.42 -6.75
CA PRO A 109 8.81 0.29 -7.74
C PRO A 109 9.31 0.30 -9.19
N PHE A 110 10.38 1.04 -9.49
CA PHE A 110 11.00 1.05 -10.82
C PHE A 110 11.40 -0.36 -11.31
N PHE A 111 11.99 -1.17 -10.43
CA PHE A 111 12.39 -2.54 -10.76
C PHE A 111 11.18 -3.47 -10.89
N VAL A 112 10.18 -3.27 -10.04
CA VAL A 112 8.91 -4.01 -10.07
C VAL A 112 8.17 -3.73 -11.37
N GLU A 113 7.99 -2.47 -11.74
CA GLU A 113 7.33 -2.05 -12.99
C GLU A 113 8.01 -2.65 -14.22
N LYS A 114 9.34 -2.67 -14.29
CA LYS A 114 10.06 -3.29 -15.41
C LYS A 114 9.76 -4.79 -15.51
N ARG A 115 9.70 -5.50 -14.38
CA ARG A 115 9.32 -6.92 -14.33
C ARG A 115 7.86 -7.12 -14.70
N LEU A 116 6.96 -6.28 -14.20
CA LEU A 116 5.53 -6.32 -14.46
C LEU A 116 5.22 -6.06 -15.94
N LYS A 117 5.85 -5.05 -16.57
CA LYS A 117 5.73 -4.79 -18.02
C LYS A 117 6.18 -5.99 -18.84
N LYS A 118 7.31 -6.62 -18.47
CA LYS A 118 7.77 -7.85 -19.12
C LYS A 118 6.75 -8.98 -19.00
N LEU A 119 6.06 -9.11 -17.85
CA LEU A 119 5.01 -10.12 -17.67
C LEU A 119 3.77 -9.79 -18.51
N ARG A 120 3.25 -8.55 -18.42
CA ARG A 120 2.06 -8.05 -19.14
C ARG A 120 2.16 -8.34 -20.64
N TYR A 121 3.18 -7.81 -21.29
CA TYR A 121 3.37 -7.88 -22.75
C TYR A 121 4.00 -9.17 -23.28
N SER A 122 4.21 -10.18 -22.43
CA SER A 122 4.78 -11.44 -22.90
C SER A 122 3.69 -12.37 -23.44
N ALA A 123 3.85 -12.82 -24.70
CA ALA A 123 2.90 -13.65 -25.43
C ALA A 123 2.23 -14.76 -24.59
N ARG A 124 0.90 -14.81 -24.62
CA ARG A 124 0.12 -15.90 -23.97
C ARG A 124 0.12 -17.15 -24.85
N ILE A 125 -0.23 -18.27 -24.23
CA ILE A 125 -0.34 -19.56 -24.90
C ILE A 125 -1.80 -19.98 -24.86
N ASN A 126 -2.36 -20.33 -26.00
CA ASN A 126 -3.73 -20.83 -26.07
C ASN A 126 -3.80 -22.21 -25.37
N PRO A 127 -4.71 -22.40 -24.40
CA PRO A 127 -4.82 -23.64 -23.63
C PRO A 127 -5.25 -24.85 -24.48
N SER A 128 -5.93 -24.64 -25.60
CA SER A 128 -6.49 -25.72 -26.42
C SER A 128 -5.50 -26.34 -27.40
N ASN A 129 -4.58 -25.53 -27.96
CA ASN A 129 -3.67 -25.98 -29.02
C ASN A 129 -2.19 -25.63 -28.77
N GLY A 130 -1.87 -24.86 -27.72
CA GLY A 130 -0.50 -24.47 -27.40
C GLY A 130 0.09 -23.36 -28.27
N ASN A 131 -0.71 -22.74 -29.15
CA ASN A 131 -0.24 -21.65 -30.02
C ASN A 131 0.10 -20.40 -29.23
N ARG A 132 1.05 -19.62 -29.76
CA ARG A 132 1.36 -18.29 -29.24
C ARG A 132 0.25 -17.32 -29.66
N MET A 133 -0.34 -16.66 -28.68
CA MET A 133 -1.35 -15.63 -28.90
C MET A 133 -0.69 -14.29 -29.19
N THR A 134 -1.37 -13.47 -29.98
CA THR A 134 -0.98 -12.10 -30.32
C THR A 134 -1.78 -11.13 -29.45
N LEU A 135 -1.12 -10.10 -28.95
CA LEU A 135 -1.78 -8.98 -28.27
C LEU A 135 -2.33 -8.03 -29.32
N LEU A 136 -3.61 -7.70 -29.23
CA LEU A 136 -4.24 -6.71 -30.10
C LEU A 136 -3.80 -5.30 -29.72
N SER A 137 -3.86 -4.38 -30.68
CA SER A 137 -3.76 -2.95 -30.38
C SER A 137 -5.07 -2.42 -29.78
N GLU A 138 -5.01 -1.27 -29.10
CA GLU A 138 -6.17 -0.64 -28.45
C GLU A 138 -7.35 -0.45 -29.44
N ASP A 139 -7.07 -0.05 -30.68
CA ASP A 139 -8.12 0.15 -31.70
C ASP A 139 -8.73 -1.19 -32.19
N GLU A 140 -7.96 -2.28 -32.14
CA GLU A 140 -8.41 -3.60 -32.59
C GLU A 140 -9.18 -4.35 -31.49
N GLU A 141 -8.93 -4.05 -30.23
CA GLU A 141 -9.49 -4.79 -29.12
C GLU A 141 -10.92 -4.39 -28.76
N ASP A 142 -11.33 -3.15 -29.05
CA ASP A 142 -12.68 -2.62 -28.81
C ASP A 142 -13.80 -3.56 -29.26
N VAL A 143 -13.62 -4.22 -30.42
CA VAL A 143 -14.60 -5.16 -31.00
C VAL A 143 -14.83 -6.39 -30.10
N HIS A 144 -13.85 -6.71 -29.26
CA HIS A 144 -13.89 -7.82 -28.31
C HIS A 144 -14.30 -7.41 -26.90
N LEU A 145 -14.38 -6.11 -26.61
CA LEU A 145 -14.75 -5.59 -25.30
C LEU A 145 -16.25 -5.30 -25.21
N GLU A 146 -16.80 -5.53 -24.02
CA GLU A 146 -18.17 -5.11 -23.74
C GLU A 146 -18.25 -3.58 -23.60
N PRO A 147 -19.40 -2.94 -23.89
CA PRO A 147 -19.54 -1.49 -23.77
C PRO A 147 -19.19 -0.93 -22.38
N GLY A 148 -19.42 -1.71 -21.31
CA GLY A 148 -19.02 -1.32 -19.96
C GLY A 148 -17.51 -1.42 -19.69
N MET A 149 -16.80 -2.33 -20.38
CA MET A 149 -15.34 -2.43 -20.34
C MET A 149 -14.70 -1.25 -21.06
N GLN A 150 -15.20 -0.91 -22.25
CA GLN A 150 -14.80 0.30 -22.99
C GLN A 150 -15.02 1.56 -22.14
N ALA A 151 -16.16 1.66 -21.44
CA ALA A 151 -16.41 2.77 -20.53
C ALA A 151 -15.44 2.84 -19.33
N GLU A 152 -14.87 1.71 -18.89
CA GLU A 152 -13.81 1.71 -17.87
C GLU A 152 -12.48 2.22 -18.43
N GLU A 153 -12.16 1.90 -19.68
CA GLU A 153 -10.96 2.36 -20.41
C GLU A 153 -11.02 3.84 -20.78
N ASP A 154 -12.18 4.31 -21.25
CA ASP A 154 -12.48 5.73 -21.50
C ASP A 154 -12.29 6.59 -20.24
N LEU A 155 -12.55 6.01 -19.07
CA LEU A 155 -12.30 6.64 -17.78
C LEU A 155 -10.90 6.39 -17.24
N HIS A 156 -10.07 5.63 -17.94
CA HIS A 156 -8.75 5.18 -17.53
C HIS A 156 -8.73 4.53 -16.13
N SER A 157 -9.83 3.89 -15.78
CA SER A 157 -10.01 3.20 -14.50
C SER A 157 -9.46 1.79 -14.52
N VAL A 158 -9.49 1.18 -15.70
CA VAL A 158 -9.07 -0.17 -16.01
C VAL A 158 -8.43 -0.11 -17.39
N ASP A 159 -7.37 -0.88 -17.60
CA ASP A 159 -6.87 -1.18 -18.94
C ASP A 159 -7.15 -2.67 -19.19
N TYR A 160 -7.79 -3.01 -20.30
CA TYR A 160 -7.88 -4.39 -20.76
C TYR A 160 -6.76 -4.69 -21.75
N ASP A 161 -6.26 -5.91 -21.73
CA ASP A 161 -5.41 -6.44 -22.80
C ASP A 161 -6.16 -7.60 -23.44
N VAL A 162 -6.41 -7.53 -24.75
CA VAL A 162 -7.01 -8.63 -25.50
C VAL A 162 -5.97 -9.45 -26.26
N TRP A 163 -5.84 -10.71 -25.86
CA TRP A 163 -5.00 -11.70 -26.55
C TRP A 163 -5.86 -12.56 -27.46
N ILE A 164 -5.45 -12.73 -28.72
CA ILE A 164 -6.13 -13.60 -29.68
C ILE A 164 -5.18 -14.68 -30.25
N ASP A 165 -5.70 -15.89 -30.42
CA ASP A 165 -5.06 -16.90 -31.27
C ASP A 165 -5.59 -16.75 -32.71
N PRO A 166 -4.75 -16.33 -33.68
CA PRO A 166 -5.19 -16.15 -35.07
C PRO A 166 -5.64 -17.46 -35.75
N ALA A 167 -5.23 -18.63 -35.26
CA ALA A 167 -5.60 -19.91 -35.87
C ALA A 167 -7.01 -20.37 -35.48
N THR A 168 -7.46 -20.07 -34.26
CA THR A 168 -8.74 -20.56 -33.73
C THR A 168 -9.73 -19.47 -33.38
N GLY A 169 -9.30 -18.20 -33.34
CA GLY A 169 -10.09 -17.09 -32.83
C GLY A 169 -10.33 -17.16 -31.31
N TYR A 170 -9.51 -17.92 -30.58
CA TYR A 170 -9.64 -17.96 -29.11
C TYR A 170 -9.16 -16.63 -28.53
N THR A 171 -10.04 -16.00 -27.76
CA THR A 171 -9.78 -14.69 -27.14
C THR A 171 -9.60 -14.84 -25.63
N ARG A 172 -8.59 -14.18 -25.07
CA ARG A 172 -8.32 -14.08 -23.64
C ARG A 172 -8.17 -12.62 -23.27
N ILE A 173 -9.12 -12.11 -22.47
CA ILE A 173 -9.15 -10.73 -22.00
C ILE A 173 -8.53 -10.69 -20.60
N GLU A 174 -7.54 -9.82 -20.38
CA GLU A 174 -6.89 -9.64 -19.08
C GLU A 174 -7.08 -8.23 -18.54
N LYS A 175 -7.48 -8.12 -17.27
CA LYS A 175 -7.79 -6.84 -16.61
C LYS A 175 -6.61 -6.28 -15.83
N TYR A 176 -6.22 -5.02 -16.07
CA TYR A 176 -5.18 -4.29 -15.34
C TYR A 176 -5.74 -3.00 -14.71
N ASN A 177 -5.11 -2.53 -13.63
CA ASN A 177 -5.51 -1.25 -13.02
C ASN A 177 -5.10 -0.10 -13.93
N GLY A 178 -6.05 0.79 -14.25
CA GLY A 178 -5.75 2.03 -14.94
C GLY A 178 -5.10 3.06 -14.02
N HIS A 179 -4.81 4.24 -14.56
CA HIS A 179 -4.13 5.31 -13.84
C HIS A 179 -5.07 6.23 -13.05
N LEU A 180 -6.38 6.20 -13.33
CA LEU A 180 -7.41 6.91 -12.57
C LEU A 180 -8.14 5.96 -11.64
N HIS A 181 -8.48 6.43 -10.43
CA HIS A 181 -9.25 5.65 -9.48
C HIS A 181 -10.74 6.00 -9.62
N ALA A 182 -11.51 5.04 -10.12
CA ALA A 182 -12.97 5.05 -10.08
C ALA A 182 -13.47 3.86 -9.26
N LEU A 183 -14.58 4.06 -8.55
CA LEU A 183 -15.17 3.01 -7.72
C LEU A 183 -16.00 2.07 -8.57
N GLN A 184 -16.18 0.86 -8.08
CA GLN A 184 -17.14 -0.07 -8.66
C GLN A 184 -18.57 0.45 -8.45
N CYS A 185 -19.34 0.52 -9.54
CA CYS A 185 -20.75 0.90 -9.49
C CYS A 185 -21.57 -0.25 -8.86
N PRO A 186 -22.42 0.01 -7.85
CA PRO A 186 -23.23 -1.02 -7.23
C PRO A 186 -24.37 -1.54 -8.14
N GLU A 187 -24.67 -0.84 -9.23
CA GLU A 187 -25.76 -1.21 -10.15
C GLU A 187 -25.24 -2.02 -11.35
N CYS A 188 -24.15 -1.59 -12.00
CA CYS A 188 -23.62 -2.25 -13.20
C CYS A 188 -22.29 -2.98 -13.00
N ASN A 189 -21.68 -2.94 -11.81
CA ASN A 189 -20.42 -3.61 -11.44
C ASN A 189 -19.14 -3.19 -12.20
N TYR A 190 -19.21 -2.23 -13.12
CA TYR A 190 -18.02 -1.63 -13.74
C TYR A 190 -17.41 -0.54 -12.84
N GLN A 191 -16.10 -0.33 -12.94
CA GLN A 191 -15.33 0.70 -12.22
C GLN A 191 -15.50 2.09 -12.86
N THR A 192 -16.74 2.53 -13.04
CA THR A 192 -17.06 3.80 -13.68
C THR A 192 -17.72 4.80 -12.72
N PHE A 193 -17.71 4.52 -11.42
CA PHE A 193 -18.38 5.30 -10.39
C PHE A 193 -17.46 6.38 -9.80
N LYS A 194 -17.68 7.64 -10.20
CA LYS A 194 -16.82 8.78 -9.82
C LYS A 194 -17.57 9.85 -9.05
N VAL A 195 -16.84 10.66 -8.29
CA VAL A 195 -17.38 11.85 -7.63
C VAL A 195 -17.64 12.92 -8.69
N LYS A 196 -18.91 13.32 -8.85
CA LYS A 196 -19.34 14.41 -9.75
C LYS A 196 -19.30 15.77 -9.05
N ARG A 197 -19.66 15.79 -7.76
CA ARG A 197 -19.81 17.00 -6.94
C ARG A 197 -19.54 16.66 -5.49
N GLU A 198 -18.92 17.59 -4.79
CA GLU A 198 -18.83 17.57 -3.34
C GLU A 198 -19.56 18.80 -2.80
N GLU A 199 -20.29 18.62 -1.71
CA GLU A 199 -21.07 19.68 -1.08
C GLU A 199 -20.85 19.66 0.42
N LEU A 200 -20.45 20.79 0.99
CA LEU A 200 -20.33 20.96 2.43
C LEU A 200 -21.71 21.34 2.99
N ILE A 201 -22.38 20.40 3.63
CA ILE A 201 -23.70 20.59 4.23
C ILE A 201 -23.58 21.37 5.54
N VAL A 202 -22.55 21.04 6.33
CA VAL A 202 -22.24 21.72 7.58
C VAL A 202 -20.78 22.13 7.56
N ALA A 203 -20.51 23.43 7.68
CA ALA A 203 -19.16 23.92 7.77
C ALA A 203 -18.53 23.51 9.12
N PRO A 204 -17.29 22.98 9.14
CA PRO A 204 -16.60 22.68 10.38
C PRO A 204 -16.32 23.98 11.15
N THR A 205 -16.44 23.92 12.47
CA THR A 205 -16.04 24.99 13.39
C THR A 205 -14.97 24.47 14.35
N ALA A 206 -14.46 25.32 15.24
CA ALA A 206 -13.51 24.88 16.27
C ALA A 206 -14.13 23.86 17.25
N THR A 207 -15.45 23.89 17.44
CA THR A 207 -16.17 23.05 18.41
C THR A 207 -17.02 21.96 17.77
N GLN A 208 -17.34 22.08 16.48
CA GLN A 208 -18.24 21.17 15.77
C GLN A 208 -17.60 20.63 14.50
N GLU A 209 -17.72 19.32 14.27
CA GLU A 209 -17.31 18.69 13.02
C GLU A 209 -18.21 19.14 11.87
N GLY A 210 -17.61 19.28 10.69
CA GLY A 210 -18.37 19.54 9.47
C GLY A 210 -18.99 18.26 8.89
N GLU A 211 -19.84 18.44 7.90
CA GLU A 211 -20.41 17.34 7.13
C GLU A 211 -20.29 17.63 5.64
N LEU A 212 -19.60 16.74 4.93
CA LEU A 212 -19.36 16.77 3.50
C LEU A 212 -20.16 15.65 2.84
N VAL A 213 -20.97 15.97 1.85
CA VAL A 213 -21.65 14.98 1.01
C VAL A 213 -20.95 14.91 -0.34
N LYS A 214 -20.50 13.70 -0.71
CA LYS A 214 -20.00 13.43 -2.06
C LYS A 214 -21.12 12.82 -2.90
N HIS A 215 -21.39 13.42 -4.04
CA HIS A 215 -22.34 12.94 -5.05
C HIS A 215 -21.58 12.13 -6.08
N TYR A 216 -21.87 10.83 -6.12
CA TYR A 216 -21.30 9.90 -7.06
C TYR A 216 -22.23 9.71 -8.25
N SER A 217 -21.63 9.54 -9.43
CA SER A 217 -22.33 9.19 -10.66
C SER A 217 -21.51 8.15 -11.42
N CYS A 218 -22.20 7.11 -11.89
CA CYS A 218 -21.66 6.16 -12.84
C CYS A 218 -21.57 6.84 -14.20
N ALA A 219 -20.44 6.72 -14.90
CA ALA A 219 -20.32 7.25 -16.25
C ALA A 219 -20.93 6.33 -17.32
N TYR A 220 -21.14 5.05 -16.99
CA TYR A 220 -21.69 4.06 -17.91
C TYR A 220 -23.22 3.96 -17.82
N CYS A 221 -23.76 3.62 -16.65
CA CYS A 221 -25.20 3.38 -16.47
C CYS A 221 -25.95 4.57 -15.83
N ASP A 222 -25.30 5.72 -15.65
CA ASP A 222 -25.87 6.93 -15.02
C ASP A 222 -26.42 6.77 -13.59
N HIS A 223 -26.14 5.64 -12.91
CA HIS A 223 -26.48 5.43 -11.50
C HIS A 223 -25.94 6.58 -10.64
N LYS A 224 -26.76 7.11 -9.73
CA LYS A 224 -26.38 8.19 -8.81
C LYS A 224 -26.51 7.74 -7.37
N SER A 225 -25.52 8.07 -6.55
CA SER A 225 -25.57 7.87 -5.10
C SER A 225 -24.93 9.05 -4.38
N ARG A 226 -25.15 9.15 -3.08
CA ARG A 226 -24.49 10.13 -2.22
C ARG A 226 -24.00 9.45 -0.95
N LYS A 227 -22.84 9.88 -0.46
CA LYS A 227 -22.31 9.44 0.83
C LYS A 227 -21.88 10.66 1.65
N SER A 228 -22.29 10.69 2.91
CA SER A 228 -21.85 11.69 3.89
C SER A 228 -20.54 11.27 4.53
N PHE A 229 -19.67 12.24 4.73
CA PHE A 229 -18.38 12.13 5.42
C PHE A 229 -18.32 13.20 6.50
N LYS A 230 -17.78 12.85 7.66
CA LYS A 230 -17.48 13.83 8.71
C LYS A 230 -16.19 14.55 8.38
N VAL A 231 -16.19 15.87 8.53
CA VAL A 231 -15.04 16.74 8.31
C VAL A 231 -14.51 17.16 9.67
N ALA A 232 -13.19 17.03 9.84
CA ALA A 232 -12.54 17.42 11.09
C ALA A 232 -12.82 18.89 11.45
N ARG A 233 -12.81 19.17 12.75
CA ARG A 233 -12.95 20.53 13.29
C ARG A 233 -11.81 21.42 12.80
N LEU A 234 -12.07 22.71 12.71
CA LEU A 234 -11.01 23.68 12.40
C LEU A 234 -10.07 23.80 13.61
N GLU A 235 -8.77 23.73 13.36
CA GLU A 235 -7.78 24.04 14.40
C GLU A 235 -7.88 25.53 14.74
N SER A 236 -7.90 25.86 16.03
CA SER A 236 -7.77 27.25 16.47
C SER A 236 -6.34 27.70 16.21
N ASP A 237 -6.16 28.72 15.38
CA ASP A 237 -4.86 29.30 15.07
C ASP A 237 -4.12 29.67 16.38
N PRO A 238 -2.98 29.04 16.72
CA PRO A 238 -2.25 29.33 17.95
C PRO A 238 -1.78 30.78 18.02
N ALA A 239 -1.64 31.48 16.88
CA ALA A 239 -1.20 32.88 16.84
C ALA A 239 -2.23 33.85 17.47
N ALA A 240 -3.52 33.53 17.41
CA ALA A 240 -4.57 34.39 17.99
C ALA A 240 -4.60 34.36 19.52
N SER A 241 -4.04 33.32 20.14
CA SER A 241 -4.04 33.15 21.60
C SER A 241 -3.00 33.99 22.34
N LEU A 242 -1.92 34.42 21.65
CA LEU A 242 -0.83 35.19 22.25
C LEU A 242 -1.12 36.70 22.38
N LEU A 243 -2.10 37.22 21.63
CA LEU A 243 -2.46 38.65 21.67
C LEU A 243 -3.43 39.02 22.81
N ASN A 244 -3.92 38.04 23.57
CA ASN A 244 -4.91 38.24 24.63
C ASN A 244 -4.36 38.02 26.05
N THR A 245 -3.06 38.23 26.27
CA THR A 245 -2.52 38.29 27.63
C THR A 245 -2.74 39.71 28.18
N PRO A 246 -3.63 39.92 29.18
CA PRO A 246 -3.76 41.22 29.81
C PRO A 246 -2.43 41.58 30.49
N GLN A 247 -1.82 42.70 30.09
CA GLN A 247 -0.69 43.28 30.80
C GLN A 247 -1.16 43.68 32.19
N HIS A 248 -0.73 42.94 33.22
CA HIS A 248 -0.88 43.36 34.59
C HIS A 248 -0.06 44.64 34.80
N THR A 249 -0.76 45.76 34.98
CA THR A 249 -0.21 47.00 35.52
C THR A 249 0.21 46.77 36.96
N VAL A 250 1.53 46.80 37.21
CA VAL A 250 2.07 46.86 38.58
C VAL A 250 1.98 48.32 39.02
N ALA A 251 1.05 48.61 39.93
CA ALA A 251 0.98 49.88 40.63
C ALA A 251 2.10 49.94 41.68
N GLY A 252 2.89 51.00 41.64
CA GLY A 252 3.92 51.28 42.64
C GLY A 252 3.33 51.85 43.93
N VAL A 253 3.93 51.43 45.05
CA VAL A 253 4.15 52.18 46.29
C VAL A 253 5.51 51.74 46.83
#